data_AF-A0A943PC56-F1
#
_entry.id   AF-A0A943PC56-F1
#
_cell.length_a   1.000
_cell.length_b   1.000
_cell.length_c   1.000
_cell.angle_alpha   90.00
_cell.angle_beta   90.00
_cell.angle_gamma   90.00
#
_symmetry.space_group_name_H-M   'P 1'
#
loop_
_entity.id
_entity.type
_entity.pdbx_description
1 polymer ?
#
loop_
_entity_poly.entity_id
_entity_poly.type
_entity_poly.pdbx_seq_one_letter_code
_entity_poly.pdbx_strand_id
1 'polypeptide(L)'
;MEKLIQAEDISAMGNVFGEYDENIKLIENEFNVNVVTRESKIKISGDNEESISEAQKVIEGLFRLAKRGETVNKQNVSYFISLAKEGNEALFDEIGRDCVCITAKGKPIKPKTFGQKEYIKSIRENSITFGVGPAGTGKTYLAVAMAVTALRNKQVNRIVITRPAVEAGEKLGFLPGDLQNKVDPYLRPLYDALFDMLGTETYQRYVEKNVIEVAPLAYMRGRTLDDSFIILDEAQNTTREQMKMFLTRMGFHSKIVVTGDITQIDLPSDKKSGLKDAIMVLRDIEDIKIHILTYK
;
A
#
# COMPACT_ATOMS: atom_id res chain seq x y z
N MET A 1 -10.53 -38.20 9.92
CA MET A 1 -11.15 -38.02 8.58
C MET A 1 -10.07 -37.64 7.58
N GLU A 2 -10.29 -37.81 6.26
CA GLU A 2 -9.28 -37.49 5.25
C GLU A 2 -9.86 -36.88 3.97
N LYS A 3 -9.08 -36.01 3.33
CA LYS A 3 -9.35 -35.45 2.00
C LYS A 3 -8.10 -35.53 1.12
N LEU A 4 -8.32 -35.60 -0.19
CA LEU A 4 -7.27 -35.72 -1.21
C LEU A 4 -7.35 -34.56 -2.19
N ILE A 5 -6.21 -33.95 -2.47
CA ILE A 5 -6.03 -32.93 -3.50
C ILE A 5 -5.10 -33.50 -4.58
N GLN A 6 -5.46 -33.34 -5.86
CA GLN A 6 -4.56 -33.61 -6.97
C GLN A 6 -3.70 -32.37 -7.24
N ALA A 7 -2.38 -32.55 -7.24
CA ALA A 7 -1.43 -31.50 -7.59
C ALA A 7 -0.82 -31.85 -8.95
N GLU A 8 -1.40 -31.28 -10.00
CA GLU A 8 -1.03 -31.54 -11.40
C GLU A 8 0.30 -30.90 -11.81
N ASP A 9 0.77 -29.89 -11.06
CA ASP A 9 1.96 -29.09 -11.39
C ASP A 9 3.04 -29.24 -10.31
N ILE A 10 4.09 -29.97 -10.66
CA ILE A 10 5.24 -30.28 -9.79
C ILE A 10 6.05 -28.99 -9.50
N SER A 11 6.06 -28.02 -10.41
CA SER A 11 6.76 -26.74 -10.20
C SER A 11 6.03 -25.86 -9.17
N ALA A 12 4.70 -25.90 -9.17
CA ALA A 12 3.87 -25.23 -8.18
C ALA A 12 3.98 -25.88 -6.78
N MET A 13 4.19 -27.20 -6.70
CA MET A 13 4.38 -27.89 -5.41
C MET A 13 5.55 -27.31 -4.61
N GLY A 14 6.73 -27.18 -5.21
CA GLY A 14 7.92 -26.67 -4.51
C GLY A 14 7.70 -25.27 -3.96
N ASN A 15 7.01 -24.43 -4.72
CA ASN A 15 6.65 -23.07 -4.30
C ASN A 15 5.66 -23.07 -3.13
N VAL A 16 4.57 -23.85 -3.22
CA VAL A 16 3.55 -23.95 -2.14
C VAL A 16 4.13 -24.53 -0.86
N PHE A 17 4.99 -25.54 -0.95
CA PHE A 17 5.55 -26.21 0.22
C PHE A 17 6.62 -25.35 0.92
N GLY A 18 7.33 -24.51 0.15
CA GLY A 18 8.42 -23.69 0.66
C GLY A 18 9.66 -24.51 0.99
N GLU A 19 10.72 -23.84 1.45
CA GLU A 19 11.94 -24.53 1.87
C GLU A 19 11.67 -25.42 3.08
N TYR A 20 12.05 -26.70 3.00
CA TYR A 20 11.87 -27.68 4.08
C TYR A 20 10.42 -27.83 4.59
N ASP A 21 9.45 -27.64 3.69
CA ASP A 21 8.01 -27.74 3.94
C ASP A 21 7.49 -26.73 4.98
N GLU A 22 8.17 -25.60 5.14
CA GLU A 22 7.85 -24.61 6.16
C GLU A 22 6.43 -24.04 6.06
N ASN A 23 5.90 -23.93 4.83
CA ASN A 23 4.56 -23.40 4.59
C ASN A 23 3.48 -24.43 4.96
N ILE A 24 3.71 -25.71 4.69
CA ILE A 24 2.78 -26.78 5.04
C ILE A 24 2.72 -26.98 6.56
N LYS A 25 3.88 -26.98 7.23
CA LYS A 25 3.94 -27.07 8.70
C LYS A 25 3.15 -25.96 9.38
N LEU A 26 3.14 -24.76 8.79
CA LEU A 26 2.36 -23.64 9.30
C LEU A 26 0.84 -23.93 9.21
N ILE A 27 0.38 -24.47 8.09
CA ILE A 27 -1.02 -24.85 7.87
C ILE A 27 -1.42 -26.00 8.81
N GLU A 28 -0.56 -27.02 8.94
CA GLU A 28 -0.75 -28.15 9.86
C GLU A 28 -0.94 -27.69 11.30
N ASN A 29 -0.08 -26.80 11.78
CA ASN A 29 -0.16 -26.27 13.14
C ASN A 29 -1.41 -25.41 13.38
N GLU A 30 -1.82 -24.59 12.41
CA GLU A 30 -2.92 -23.64 12.55
C GLU A 30 -4.32 -24.29 12.51
N PHE A 31 -4.45 -25.41 11.79
CA PHE A 31 -5.70 -26.17 11.67
C PHE A 31 -5.67 -27.50 12.43
N ASN A 32 -4.54 -27.84 13.08
CA ASN A 32 -4.32 -29.12 13.76
C ASN A 32 -4.61 -30.32 12.84
N VAL A 33 -4.02 -30.29 11.64
CA VAL A 33 -4.13 -31.34 10.61
C VAL A 33 -2.75 -31.88 10.25
N ASN A 34 -2.72 -33.04 9.60
CA ASN A 34 -1.52 -33.65 9.04
C ASN A 34 -1.63 -33.73 7.52
N VAL A 35 -0.61 -33.27 6.82
CA VAL A 35 -0.54 -33.13 5.36
C VAL A 35 0.61 -33.98 4.82
N VAL A 36 0.28 -34.98 4.01
CA VAL A 36 1.26 -35.90 3.42
C VAL A 36 1.19 -35.87 1.91
N THR A 37 2.35 -35.79 1.25
CA THR A 37 2.48 -35.88 -0.21
C THR A 37 2.88 -37.28 -0.66
N ARG A 38 2.17 -37.82 -1.65
CA ARG A 38 2.53 -39.07 -2.32
C ARG A 38 2.08 -39.07 -3.78
N GLU A 39 2.98 -39.36 -4.71
CA GLU A 39 2.66 -39.55 -6.14
C GLU A 39 1.80 -38.41 -6.73
N SER A 40 2.21 -37.16 -6.49
CA SER A 40 1.51 -35.94 -6.92
C SER A 40 0.11 -35.74 -6.32
N LYS A 41 -0.20 -36.44 -5.23
CA LYS A 41 -1.41 -36.24 -4.42
C LYS A 41 -1.03 -35.70 -3.05
N ILE A 42 -1.84 -34.78 -2.54
CA ILE A 42 -1.74 -34.25 -1.18
C ILE A 42 -2.90 -34.84 -0.40
N LYS A 43 -2.58 -35.56 0.67
CA LYS A 43 -3.54 -36.13 1.61
C LYS A 43 -3.56 -35.26 2.86
N ILE A 44 -4.74 -34.77 3.24
CA ILE A 44 -4.96 -33.99 4.45
C ILE A 44 -5.79 -34.85 5.40
N SER A 45 -5.33 -35.01 6.63
CA SER A 45 -5.99 -35.83 7.65
C SER A 45 -6.05 -35.11 9.00
N GLY A 46 -7.12 -35.31 9.74
CA GLY A 46 -7.31 -34.71 11.06
C GLY A 46 -8.57 -35.17 11.77
N ASP A 47 -8.82 -34.62 12.95
CA ASP A 47 -9.94 -35.01 13.82
C ASP A 47 -11.22 -34.20 13.55
N ASN A 48 -11.10 -32.97 13.04
CA ASN A 48 -12.22 -32.09 12.71
C ASN A 48 -12.38 -31.94 11.19
N GLU A 49 -13.58 -32.22 10.66
CA GLU A 49 -13.89 -32.10 9.24
C GLU A 49 -13.81 -30.66 8.74
N GLU A 50 -14.22 -29.69 9.56
CA GLU A 50 -14.19 -28.26 9.24
C GLU A 50 -12.74 -27.79 9.06
N SER A 51 -11.86 -28.12 10.00
CA SER A 51 -10.44 -27.79 9.94
C SER A 51 -9.73 -28.46 8.75
N ILE A 52 -10.09 -29.70 8.40
CA ILE A 52 -9.60 -30.36 7.17
C ILE A 52 -10.08 -29.60 5.93
N SER A 53 -11.32 -29.14 5.92
CA SER A 53 -11.90 -28.38 4.81
C SER A 53 -11.22 -27.02 4.64
N GLU A 54 -11.01 -26.28 5.72
CA GLU A 54 -10.29 -24.99 5.72
C GLU A 54 -8.83 -25.16 5.24
N ALA A 55 -8.12 -26.16 5.76
CA ALA A 55 -6.76 -26.47 5.32
C ALA A 55 -6.71 -26.82 3.83
N GLN A 56 -7.68 -27.60 3.34
CA GLN A 56 -7.81 -27.92 1.91
C GLN A 56 -7.97 -26.65 1.08
N LYS A 57 -8.89 -25.76 1.47
CA LYS A 57 -9.17 -24.49 0.78
C LYS A 57 -7.95 -23.58 0.73
N VAL A 58 -7.20 -23.48 1.82
CA VAL A 58 -5.93 -22.74 1.88
C VAL A 58 -4.92 -23.31 0.89
N ILE A 59 -4.69 -24.62 0.93
CA ILE A 59 -3.72 -25.29 0.04
C ILE A 59 -4.11 -25.08 -1.43
N GLU A 60 -5.38 -25.29 -1.80
CA GLU A 60 -5.87 -25.05 -3.15
C GLU A 60 -5.71 -23.58 -3.59
N GLY A 61 -5.98 -22.63 -2.70
CA GLY A 61 -5.75 -21.21 -2.93
C GLY A 61 -4.28 -20.88 -3.20
N LEU A 62 -3.36 -21.47 -2.43
CA LEU A 62 -1.91 -21.32 -2.63
C LEU A 62 -1.45 -21.94 -3.96
N PHE A 63 -2.03 -23.08 -4.37
CA PHE A 63 -1.77 -23.64 -5.70
C PHE A 63 -2.27 -22.72 -6.82
N ARG A 64 -3.43 -22.09 -6.67
CA ARG A 64 -3.91 -21.08 -7.63
C ARG A 64 -2.96 -19.86 -7.67
N LEU A 65 -2.43 -19.44 -6.52
CA LEU A 65 -1.44 -18.36 -6.44
C LEU A 65 -0.14 -18.75 -7.18
N ALA A 66 0.40 -19.94 -6.91
CA ALA A 66 1.61 -20.47 -7.54
C ALA A 66 1.45 -20.69 -9.05
N LYS A 67 0.30 -21.22 -9.51
CA LYS A 67 -0.01 -21.39 -10.95
C LYS A 67 -0.02 -20.06 -11.71
N ARG A 68 -0.23 -18.92 -11.03
CA ARG A 68 -0.12 -17.58 -11.63
C ARG A 68 1.31 -17.05 -11.71
N GLY A 69 2.31 -17.82 -11.28
CA GLY A 69 3.72 -17.42 -11.24
C GLY A 69 4.09 -16.56 -10.03
N GLU A 70 3.24 -16.48 -9.01
CA GLU A 70 3.51 -15.76 -7.77
C GLU A 70 4.31 -16.62 -6.79
N THR A 71 5.27 -16.03 -6.09
CA THR A 71 5.99 -16.72 -5.02
C THR A 71 5.11 -16.86 -3.78
N VAL A 72 5.03 -18.07 -3.24
CA VAL A 72 4.36 -18.36 -1.96
C VAL A 72 5.39 -18.22 -0.83
N ASN A 73 5.08 -17.38 0.15
CA ASN A 73 5.91 -17.17 1.33
C ASN A 73 5.06 -17.26 2.59
N LYS A 74 5.68 -17.32 3.78
CA LYS A 74 4.98 -17.42 5.07
C LYS A 74 3.88 -16.37 5.26
N GLN A 75 4.08 -15.14 4.80
CA GLN A 75 3.08 -14.08 4.94
C GLN A 75 1.83 -14.37 4.11
N ASN A 76 1.99 -14.82 2.86
CA ASN A 76 0.88 -15.24 2.02
C ASN A 76 0.14 -16.42 2.65
N VAL A 77 0.88 -17.38 3.23
CA VAL A 77 0.27 -18.55 3.90
C VAL A 77 -0.53 -18.13 5.14
N SER A 78 0.05 -17.35 6.05
CA SER A 78 -0.65 -16.85 7.25
C SER A 78 -1.92 -16.08 6.89
N TYR A 79 -1.89 -15.31 5.80
CA TYR A 79 -3.04 -14.55 5.35
C TYR A 79 -4.15 -15.43 4.75
N PHE A 80 -3.80 -16.43 3.93
CA PHE A 80 -4.79 -17.40 3.43
C PHE A 80 -5.44 -18.17 4.58
N ILE A 81 -4.68 -18.50 5.63
CA ILE A 81 -5.19 -19.13 6.86
C ILE A 81 -6.21 -18.21 7.54
N SER A 82 -5.91 -16.92 7.70
CA SER A 82 -6.86 -15.99 8.35
C SER A 82 -8.16 -15.84 7.54
N LEU A 83 -8.05 -15.71 6.23
CA LEU A 83 -9.20 -15.61 5.33
C LEU A 83 -10.09 -16.86 5.36
N ALA A 84 -9.49 -18.06 5.44
CA ALA A 84 -10.24 -19.30 5.59
C ALA A 84 -11.02 -19.33 6.91
N LYS A 85 -10.35 -18.98 8.03
CA LYS A 85 -10.97 -18.90 9.37
C LYS A 85 -12.10 -17.86 9.47
N GLU A 86 -12.03 -16.81 8.65
CA GLU A 86 -13.05 -15.75 8.56
C GLU A 86 -14.16 -16.04 7.52
N GLY A 87 -14.08 -17.16 6.79
CA GLY A 87 -15.03 -17.52 5.73
C GLY A 87 -14.93 -16.66 4.45
N ASN A 88 -13.84 -15.91 4.28
CA ASN A 88 -13.63 -14.95 3.20
C ASN A 88 -12.83 -15.55 2.01
N GLU A 89 -13.09 -16.81 1.68
CA GLU A 89 -12.33 -17.59 0.68
C GLU A 89 -12.42 -17.06 -0.75
N ALA A 90 -13.50 -16.32 -1.07
CA ALA A 90 -13.67 -15.66 -2.36
C ALA A 90 -12.52 -14.68 -2.68
N LEU A 91 -11.81 -14.20 -1.65
CA LEU A 91 -10.69 -13.28 -1.77
C LEU A 91 -9.35 -13.98 -2.11
N PHE A 92 -9.29 -15.31 -2.16
CA PHE A 92 -8.05 -16.03 -2.54
C PHE A 92 -7.59 -15.71 -3.97
N ASP A 93 -8.55 -15.54 -4.88
CA ASP A 93 -8.24 -15.27 -6.29
C ASP A 93 -7.90 -13.80 -6.56
N GLU A 94 -8.23 -12.95 -5.61
CA GLU A 94 -7.95 -11.53 -5.60
C GLU A 94 -6.49 -11.19 -5.27
N ILE A 95 -5.77 -12.12 -4.62
CA ILE A 95 -4.36 -11.95 -4.24
C ILE A 95 -3.47 -12.23 -5.46
N GLY A 96 -2.47 -11.37 -5.71
CA GLY A 96 -1.53 -11.50 -6.84
C GLY A 96 -2.00 -10.86 -8.15
N ARG A 97 -3.32 -10.70 -8.38
CA ARG A 97 -3.86 -10.05 -9.59
C ARG A 97 -3.73 -8.53 -9.61
N ASP A 98 -3.69 -7.90 -8.43
CA ASP A 98 -3.61 -6.44 -8.29
C ASP A 98 -2.16 -5.94 -8.33
N CYS A 99 -1.46 -6.17 -9.45
CA CYS A 99 -0.20 -5.47 -9.71
C CYS A 99 -0.49 -3.98 -9.87
N VAL A 100 -0.01 -3.17 -8.91
CA VAL A 100 -0.19 -1.71 -8.93
C VAL A 100 0.74 -1.09 -9.95
N CYS A 101 2.00 -1.50 -9.94
CA CYS A 101 3.07 -0.93 -10.74
C CYS A 101 4.24 -1.94 -10.80
N ILE A 102 5.04 -1.88 -11.86
CA ILE A 102 6.32 -2.59 -11.93
C ILE A 102 7.43 -1.56 -11.71
N THR A 103 8.33 -1.84 -10.77
CA THR A 103 9.49 -0.99 -10.49
C THR A 103 10.47 -0.97 -11.66
N ALA A 104 11.40 -0.03 -11.65
CA ALA A 104 12.45 0.03 -12.68
C ALA A 104 13.34 -1.22 -12.72
N LYS A 105 13.42 -1.94 -11.60
CA LYS A 105 14.15 -3.21 -11.47
C LYS A 105 13.30 -4.44 -11.86
N GLY A 106 12.10 -4.24 -12.42
CA GLY A 106 11.21 -5.32 -12.84
C GLY A 106 10.45 -5.99 -11.69
N LYS A 107 10.50 -5.46 -10.47
CA LYS A 107 9.79 -6.03 -9.32
C LYS A 107 8.33 -5.54 -9.31
N PRO A 108 7.33 -6.43 -9.23
CA PRO A 108 5.94 -6.00 -9.11
C PRO A 108 5.66 -5.44 -7.71
N ILE A 109 4.97 -4.30 -7.66
CA ILE A 109 4.38 -3.72 -6.45
C ILE A 109 2.95 -4.23 -6.36
N LYS A 110 2.65 -4.96 -5.29
CA LYS A 110 1.34 -5.56 -5.02
C LYS A 110 0.91 -5.23 -3.59
N PRO A 111 -0.39 -5.07 -3.32
CA PRO A 111 -0.88 -5.05 -1.95
C PRO A 111 -0.51 -6.36 -1.26
N LYS A 112 -0.03 -6.25 -0.03
CA LYS A 112 0.32 -7.38 0.83
C LYS A 112 -0.77 -7.72 1.84
N THR A 113 -1.70 -6.80 2.08
CA THR A 113 -2.82 -6.97 3.00
C THR A 113 -4.13 -6.56 2.35
N PHE A 114 -5.25 -7.02 2.90
CA PHE A 114 -6.58 -6.60 2.45
C PHE A 114 -6.77 -5.09 2.56
N GLY A 115 -6.35 -4.49 3.68
CA GLY A 115 -6.41 -3.04 3.88
C GLY A 115 -5.66 -2.28 2.79
N GLN A 116 -4.46 -2.74 2.40
CA GLN A 116 -3.73 -2.13 1.29
C GLN A 116 -4.47 -2.24 -0.04
N LYS A 117 -5.12 -3.37 -0.29
CA LYS A 117 -5.91 -3.57 -1.50
C LYS A 117 -7.12 -2.63 -1.55
N GLU A 118 -7.89 -2.55 -0.47
CA GLU A 118 -9.04 -1.63 -0.36
C GLU A 118 -8.61 -0.16 -0.40
N TYR A 119 -7.43 0.16 0.13
CA TYR A 119 -6.83 1.48 0.01
C TYR A 119 -6.52 1.84 -1.46
N ILE A 120 -5.88 0.92 -2.20
CA ILE A 120 -5.62 1.09 -3.63
C ILE A 120 -6.93 1.28 -4.42
N LYS A 121 -7.94 0.47 -4.11
CA LYS A 121 -9.27 0.59 -4.72
C LYS A 121 -9.89 1.96 -4.43
N SER A 122 -9.82 2.42 -3.18
CA SER A 122 -10.29 3.74 -2.77
C SER A 122 -9.64 4.86 -3.59
N ILE A 123 -8.32 4.80 -3.81
CA ILE A 123 -7.58 5.76 -4.64
C ILE A 123 -8.09 5.76 -6.10
N ARG A 124 -8.40 4.59 -6.66
CA ARG A 124 -8.89 4.46 -8.04
C ARG A 124 -10.28 5.09 -8.20
N GLU A 125 -11.16 4.82 -7.25
CA GLU A 125 -12.60 5.13 -7.37
C GLU A 125 -12.96 6.56 -6.94
N ASN A 126 -12.15 7.21 -6.08
CA ASN A 126 -12.51 8.49 -5.48
C ASN A 126 -11.58 9.62 -5.93
N SER A 127 -12.09 10.86 -5.95
CA SER A 127 -11.30 12.06 -6.21
C SER A 127 -10.31 12.36 -5.09
N ILE A 128 -10.73 12.17 -3.83
CA ILE A 128 -9.87 12.38 -2.65
C ILE A 128 -9.86 11.11 -1.80
N THR A 129 -8.67 10.64 -1.43
CA THR A 129 -8.52 9.51 -0.51
C THR A 129 -7.60 9.86 0.65
N PHE A 130 -8.07 9.65 1.88
CA PHE A 130 -7.26 9.74 3.10
C PHE A 130 -6.76 8.33 3.48
N GLY A 131 -5.44 8.11 3.41
CA GLY A 131 -4.78 6.90 3.89
C GLY A 131 -4.20 7.15 5.29
N VAL A 132 -4.91 6.70 6.32
CA VAL A 132 -4.55 6.98 7.72
C VAL A 132 -4.11 5.70 8.39
N GLY A 133 -2.90 5.68 8.96
CA GLY A 133 -2.46 4.51 9.71
C GLY A 133 -1.00 4.59 10.13
N PRO A 134 -0.54 3.60 10.91
CA PRO A 134 0.82 3.58 11.44
C PRO A 134 1.91 3.66 10.37
N ALA A 135 3.11 4.09 10.77
CA ALA A 135 4.31 3.93 9.94
C ALA A 135 4.51 2.46 9.52
N GLY A 136 5.05 2.23 8.32
CA GLY A 136 5.30 0.89 7.79
C GLY A 136 4.08 0.16 7.19
N THR A 137 2.86 0.69 7.29
CA THR A 137 1.66 0.12 6.64
C THR A 137 1.62 0.28 5.12
N GLY A 138 2.58 1.00 4.53
CA GLY A 138 2.71 1.19 3.09
C GLY A 138 1.87 2.32 2.50
N LYS A 139 1.16 3.11 3.33
CA LYS A 139 0.29 4.23 2.89
C LYS A 139 0.91 5.12 1.81
N THR A 140 2.07 5.71 2.11
CA THR A 140 2.74 6.65 1.19
C THR A 140 3.33 5.93 -0.01
N TYR A 141 3.96 4.77 0.19
CA TYR A 141 4.58 4.01 -0.90
C TYR A 141 3.55 3.53 -1.94
N LEU A 142 2.39 3.05 -1.50
CA LEU A 142 1.30 2.64 -2.39
C LEU A 142 0.65 3.85 -3.09
N ALA A 143 0.51 5.00 -2.41
CA ALA A 143 0.04 6.23 -3.03
C ALA A 143 0.97 6.69 -4.17
N VAL A 144 2.29 6.67 -3.95
CA VAL A 144 3.27 7.01 -4.99
C VAL A 144 3.23 6.00 -6.15
N ALA A 145 3.07 4.71 -5.86
CA ALA A 145 2.91 3.69 -6.89
C ALA A 145 1.67 3.94 -7.76
N MET A 146 0.55 4.31 -7.14
CA MET A 146 -0.67 4.69 -7.84
C MET A 146 -0.49 5.94 -8.70
N ALA A 147 0.22 6.95 -8.20
CA ALA A 147 0.53 8.17 -8.95
C ALA A 147 1.37 7.88 -10.20
N VAL A 148 2.43 7.09 -10.04
CA VAL A 148 3.31 6.68 -11.16
C VAL A 148 2.52 5.88 -12.20
N THR A 149 1.65 4.98 -11.77
CA THR A 149 0.78 4.21 -12.68
C THR A 149 -0.20 5.11 -13.42
N ALA A 150 -0.85 6.05 -12.74
CA ALA A 150 -1.75 7.01 -13.37
C ALA A 150 -1.02 7.86 -14.43
N LEU A 151 0.20 8.31 -14.12
CA LEU A 151 1.04 9.06 -15.07
C LEU A 151 1.44 8.22 -16.29
N ARG A 152 1.90 6.98 -16.09
CA ARG A 152 2.27 6.06 -17.18
C ARG A 152 1.08 5.73 -18.08
N ASN A 153 -0.11 5.58 -17.49
CA ASN A 153 -1.35 5.32 -18.20
C ASN A 153 -1.98 6.58 -18.81
N LYS A 154 -1.31 7.74 -18.71
CA LYS A 154 -1.81 9.04 -19.21
C LYS A 154 -3.17 9.44 -18.65
N GLN A 155 -3.50 8.98 -17.44
CA GLN A 155 -4.70 9.41 -16.71
C GLN A 155 -4.50 10.79 -16.08
N VAL A 156 -3.26 11.13 -15.78
CA VAL A 156 -2.81 12.45 -15.35
C VAL A 156 -1.57 12.85 -16.14
N ASN A 157 -1.31 14.14 -16.21
CA ASN A 157 -0.14 14.71 -16.90
C ASN A 157 0.99 15.05 -15.93
N ARG A 158 0.69 15.19 -14.63
CA ARG A 158 1.65 15.61 -13.60
C ARG A 158 1.45 14.83 -12.30
N ILE A 159 2.55 14.60 -11.58
CA ILE A 159 2.54 14.16 -10.17
C ILE A 159 3.06 15.31 -9.32
N VAL A 160 2.34 15.68 -8.26
CA VAL A 160 2.77 16.68 -7.28
C VAL A 160 2.78 16.01 -5.91
N ILE A 161 3.94 15.92 -5.28
CA ILE A 161 4.08 15.36 -3.94
C ILE A 161 4.52 16.47 -3.00
N THR A 162 3.82 16.61 -1.89
CA THR A 162 4.08 17.64 -0.91
C THR A 162 4.10 17.10 0.51
N ARG A 163 4.93 17.69 1.36
CA ARG A 163 5.01 17.40 2.79
C ARG A 163 5.02 18.72 3.58
N PRO A 164 4.32 18.82 4.72
CA PRO A 164 4.45 20.01 5.57
C PRO A 164 5.87 20.05 6.15
N ALA A 165 6.49 21.23 6.12
CA ALA A 165 7.72 21.47 6.86
C ALA A 165 7.36 21.54 8.34
N VAL A 166 7.74 20.52 9.11
CA VAL A 166 7.62 20.52 10.56
C VAL A 166 8.98 20.31 11.19
N GLU A 167 9.29 21.18 12.13
CA GLU A 167 10.52 21.18 12.91
C GLU A 167 10.44 20.02 13.91
N ALA A 168 10.80 18.82 13.48
CA ALA A 168 10.95 17.66 14.35
C ALA A 168 12.17 17.87 15.28
N GLY A 169 11.99 18.65 16.35
CA GLY A 169 12.98 18.87 17.41
C GLY A 169 14.17 19.77 17.05
N GLU A 170 14.50 19.95 15.77
CA GLU A 170 15.52 20.89 15.29
C GLU A 170 14.86 22.06 14.54
N LYS A 171 15.18 23.31 14.89
CA LYS A 171 14.66 24.44 14.11
C LYS A 171 15.24 24.36 12.70
N LEU A 172 14.40 24.50 11.67
CA LEU A 172 14.81 24.49 10.26
C LEU A 172 15.93 25.53 9.98
N GLY A 173 16.06 26.54 10.85
CA GLY A 173 17.13 27.52 10.87
C GLY A 173 18.55 26.96 11.05
N PHE A 174 18.75 25.79 11.68
CA PHE A 174 20.07 25.27 12.06
C PHE A 174 20.77 24.40 11.01
N LEU A 175 20.04 23.85 10.04
CA LEU A 175 20.66 23.08 8.95
C LEU A 175 21.46 24.05 8.05
N PRO A 176 22.72 23.76 7.67
CA PRO A 176 23.47 24.64 6.76
C PRO A 176 22.91 24.57 5.33
N GLY A 177 22.94 25.69 4.59
CA GLY A 177 22.53 25.76 3.18
C GLY A 177 21.27 26.61 2.91
N ASP A 178 20.88 26.67 1.64
CA ASP A 178 19.63 27.33 1.20
C ASP A 178 18.39 26.57 1.72
N LEU A 179 17.21 27.19 1.57
CA LEU A 179 15.95 26.60 2.06
C LEU A 179 15.67 25.21 1.47
N GLN A 180 16.19 24.91 0.29
CA GLN A 180 15.99 23.63 -0.39
C GLN A 180 16.84 22.52 0.22
N ASN A 181 18.13 22.80 0.47
CA ASN A 181 19.03 21.90 1.19
C ASN A 181 18.53 21.55 2.60
N LYS A 182 17.78 22.47 3.24
CA LYS A 182 17.19 22.28 4.56
C LYS A 182 15.96 21.36 4.56
N VAL A 183 15.20 21.33 3.46
CA VAL A 183 13.94 20.57 3.37
C VAL A 183 14.15 19.20 2.72
N ASP A 184 15.18 19.05 1.90
CA ASP A 184 15.53 17.82 1.21
C ASP A 184 15.61 16.56 2.10
N PRO A 185 16.16 16.60 3.34
CA PRO A 185 16.18 15.42 4.21
C PRO A 185 14.78 14.85 4.49
N TYR A 186 13.76 15.70 4.62
CA TYR A 186 12.38 15.29 4.90
C TYR A 186 11.65 14.75 3.67
N LEU A 187 12.12 15.10 2.47
CA LEU A 187 11.56 14.64 1.20
C LEU A 187 12.25 13.36 0.70
N ARG A 188 13.39 12.99 1.28
CA ARG A 188 14.20 11.84 0.84
C ARG A 188 13.43 10.52 0.72
N PRO A 189 12.56 10.12 1.67
CA PRO A 189 11.77 8.89 1.51
C PRO A 189 10.86 8.89 0.27
N LEU A 190 10.38 10.07 -0.15
CA LEU A 190 9.56 10.23 -1.35
C LEU A 190 10.41 10.10 -2.62
N TYR A 191 11.63 10.66 -2.62
CA TYR A 191 12.60 10.47 -3.69
C TYR A 191 12.97 9.00 -3.86
N ASP A 192 13.27 8.29 -2.77
CA ASP A 192 13.63 6.87 -2.81
C ASP A 192 12.50 6.01 -3.40
N ALA A 193 11.24 6.28 -3.03
CA ALA A 193 10.08 5.60 -3.60
C ALA A 193 9.94 5.86 -5.11
N LEU A 194 10.12 7.10 -5.56
CA LEU A 194 10.07 7.45 -6.97
C LEU A 194 11.22 6.83 -7.77
N PHE A 195 12.44 6.80 -7.22
CA PHE A 195 13.60 6.17 -7.85
C PHE A 195 13.40 4.67 -8.00
N ASP A 196 12.84 3.99 -6.99
CA ASP A 196 12.52 2.57 -7.08
C ASP A 196 11.53 2.31 -8.24
N MET A 197 10.49 3.15 -8.37
CA MET A 197 9.44 2.94 -9.37
C MET A 197 9.84 3.32 -10.80
N LEU A 198 10.58 4.41 -10.98
CA LEU A 198 10.88 5.02 -12.28
C LEU A 198 12.32 4.76 -12.76
N GLY A 199 13.24 4.54 -11.83
CA GLY A 199 14.67 4.58 -12.07
C GLY A 199 15.18 6.02 -12.09
N THR A 200 16.46 6.19 -11.74
CA THR A 200 17.08 7.51 -11.55
C THR A 200 17.01 8.39 -12.80
N GLU A 201 17.34 7.85 -13.97
CA GLU A 201 17.37 8.59 -15.23
C GLU A 201 15.97 9.08 -15.65
N THR A 202 14.98 8.19 -15.60
CA THR A 202 13.59 8.54 -15.94
C THR A 202 13.04 9.59 -14.98
N TYR A 203 13.32 9.44 -13.68
CA TYR A 203 12.91 10.41 -12.68
C TYR A 203 13.50 11.79 -12.97
N GLN A 204 14.82 11.88 -13.18
CA GLN A 204 15.50 13.16 -13.44
C GLN A 204 14.87 13.87 -14.64
N ARG A 205 14.64 13.14 -15.73
CA ARG A 205 13.96 13.67 -16.91
C ARG A 205 12.54 14.18 -16.62
N TYR A 206 11.80 13.53 -15.74
CA TYR A 206 10.45 13.98 -15.36
C TYR A 206 10.47 15.22 -14.46
N VAL A 207 11.45 15.33 -13.57
CA VAL A 207 11.62 16.53 -12.74
C VAL A 207 12.05 17.72 -13.60
N GLU A 208 13.03 17.55 -14.50
CA GLU A 208 13.47 18.61 -15.42
C GLU A 208 12.33 19.14 -16.29
N LYS A 209 11.39 18.27 -16.68
CA LYS A 209 10.20 18.62 -17.47
C LYS A 209 9.02 19.11 -16.62
N ASN A 210 9.16 19.22 -15.30
CA ASN A 210 8.07 19.54 -14.36
C ASN A 210 6.85 18.60 -14.48
N VAL A 211 7.10 17.34 -14.86
CA VAL A 211 6.10 16.25 -14.86
C VAL A 211 5.96 15.68 -13.46
N ILE A 212 7.05 15.61 -12.70
CA ILE A 212 7.05 15.24 -11.29
C ILE A 212 7.60 16.41 -10.50
N GLU A 213 6.85 16.85 -9.50
CA GLU A 213 7.24 17.91 -8.60
C GLU A 213 7.18 17.38 -7.16
N VAL A 214 8.27 17.50 -6.42
CA VAL A 214 8.31 17.22 -4.98
C VAL A 214 8.68 18.52 -4.28
N ALA A 215 7.77 19.07 -3.48
CA ALA A 215 7.93 20.41 -2.92
C ALA A 215 7.32 20.55 -1.52
N PRO A 216 7.73 21.53 -0.71
CA PRO A 216 7.11 21.80 0.58
C PRO A 216 5.66 22.29 0.43
N LEU A 217 4.81 22.04 1.42
CA LEU A 217 3.38 22.43 1.39
C LEU A 217 3.13 23.92 1.14
N ALA A 218 4.05 24.78 1.55
CA ALA A 218 3.95 26.22 1.33
C ALA A 218 3.87 26.60 -0.16
N TYR A 219 4.46 25.79 -1.05
CA TYR A 219 4.51 26.02 -2.49
C TYR A 219 3.18 25.73 -3.18
N MET A 220 2.22 25.13 -2.47
CA MET A 220 0.89 24.84 -3.01
C MET A 220 -0.01 26.08 -3.00
N ARG A 221 0.33 27.13 -2.25
CA ARG A 221 -0.49 28.34 -2.12
C ARG A 221 -0.69 29.02 -3.48
N GLY A 222 -1.93 29.43 -3.76
CA GLY A 222 -2.28 30.17 -4.97
C GLY A 222 -2.29 29.34 -6.26
N ARG A 223 -2.09 28.02 -6.17
CA ARG A 223 -2.12 27.13 -7.34
C ARG A 223 -3.50 26.53 -7.57
N THR A 224 -3.75 26.17 -8.82
CA THR A 224 -4.78 25.21 -9.21
C THR A 224 -4.04 24.07 -9.89
N LEU A 225 -4.31 22.84 -9.45
CA LEU A 225 -3.60 21.65 -9.91
C LEU A 225 -4.57 20.81 -10.74
N ASP A 226 -4.65 21.13 -12.03
CA ASP A 226 -5.42 20.38 -13.04
C ASP A 226 -4.59 19.20 -13.59
N ASP A 227 -5.27 18.16 -14.08
CA ASP A 227 -4.68 16.95 -14.68
C ASP A 227 -3.52 16.34 -13.85
N SER A 228 -3.65 16.39 -12.52
CA SER A 228 -2.56 16.11 -11.59
C SER A 228 -2.93 15.02 -10.59
N PHE A 229 -1.98 14.13 -10.31
CA PHE A 229 -2.04 13.24 -9.15
C PHE A 229 -1.25 13.88 -8.00
N ILE A 230 -1.94 14.23 -6.93
CA ILE A 230 -1.41 15.08 -5.86
C ILE A 230 -1.35 14.27 -4.57
N ILE A 231 -0.19 14.21 -3.92
CA ILE A 231 0.00 13.51 -2.65
C ILE A 231 0.41 14.51 -1.58
N LEU A 232 -0.33 14.54 -0.46
CA LEU A 232 0.11 15.21 0.77
C LEU A 232 0.55 14.15 1.78
N ASP A 233 1.86 14.06 2.01
CA ASP A 233 2.45 13.13 2.98
C ASP A 233 2.65 13.77 4.36
N GLU A 234 2.66 12.93 5.40
CA GLU A 234 2.65 13.34 6.81
C GLU A 234 1.59 14.40 7.15
N ALA A 235 0.38 14.21 6.65
CA ALA A 235 -0.68 15.20 6.78
C ALA A 235 -1.10 15.47 8.24
N GLN A 236 -0.77 14.59 9.19
CA GLN A 236 -1.01 14.82 10.63
C GLN A 236 -0.31 16.08 11.13
N ASN A 237 0.76 16.48 10.45
CA ASN A 237 1.60 17.62 10.72
C ASN A 237 1.13 18.92 10.03
N THR A 238 -0.10 18.95 9.51
CA THR A 238 -0.75 20.15 8.97
C THR A 238 -1.69 20.79 9.99
N THR A 239 -1.82 22.11 9.96
CA THR A 239 -2.93 22.81 10.64
C THR A 239 -4.22 22.71 9.83
N ARG A 240 -5.35 23.04 10.44
CA ARG A 240 -6.65 23.11 9.76
C ARG A 240 -6.63 24.05 8.54
N GLU A 241 -5.99 25.21 8.68
CA GLU A 241 -5.87 26.20 7.61
C GLU A 241 -5.01 25.66 6.46
N GLN A 242 -3.92 24.96 6.77
CA GLN A 242 -3.06 24.34 5.77
C GLN A 242 -3.77 23.21 5.02
N MET A 243 -4.51 22.35 5.72
CA MET A 243 -5.31 21.28 5.12
C MET A 243 -6.38 21.86 4.19
N LYS A 244 -7.14 22.88 4.66
CA LYS A 244 -8.12 23.58 3.82
C LYS A 244 -7.48 24.25 2.61
N MET A 245 -6.34 24.92 2.80
CA MET A 245 -5.58 25.54 1.72
C MET A 245 -5.20 24.50 0.67
N PHE A 246 -4.69 23.35 1.10
CA PHE A 246 -4.26 22.25 0.23
C PHE A 246 -5.42 21.61 -0.55
N LEU A 247 -6.49 21.17 0.15
CA LEU A 247 -7.62 20.49 -0.50
C LEU A 247 -8.30 21.38 -1.55
N THR A 248 -8.32 22.71 -1.33
CA THR A 248 -8.88 23.68 -2.30
C THR A 248 -7.96 24.00 -3.47
N ARG A 249 -6.78 23.36 -3.58
CA ARG A 249 -5.92 23.46 -4.79
C ARG A 249 -6.31 22.45 -5.87
N MET A 250 -7.20 21.51 -5.55
CA MET A 250 -7.66 20.50 -6.50
C MET A 250 -8.28 21.15 -7.73
N GLY A 251 -7.71 20.89 -8.91
CA GLY A 251 -8.26 21.26 -10.21
C GLY A 251 -9.09 20.15 -10.84
N PHE A 252 -9.49 20.35 -12.08
CA PHE A 252 -10.21 19.37 -12.88
C PHE A 252 -9.31 18.19 -13.25
N HIS A 253 -9.93 17.00 -13.42
CA HIS A 253 -9.25 15.76 -13.81
C HIS A 253 -8.06 15.38 -12.91
N SER A 254 -8.09 15.82 -11.65
CA SER A 254 -7.06 15.54 -10.66
C SER A 254 -7.51 14.53 -9.62
N LYS A 255 -6.54 13.95 -8.92
CA LYS A 255 -6.76 13.09 -7.75
C LYS A 255 -5.89 13.55 -6.61
N ILE A 256 -6.43 13.55 -5.39
CA ILE A 256 -5.70 13.85 -4.17
C ILE A 256 -5.61 12.59 -3.30
N VAL A 257 -4.40 12.28 -2.83
CA VAL A 257 -4.19 11.30 -1.77
C VAL A 257 -3.52 11.98 -0.59
N VAL A 258 -4.14 11.90 0.58
CA VAL A 258 -3.62 12.46 1.84
C VAL A 258 -3.18 11.30 2.73
N THR A 259 -1.90 11.22 3.06
CA THR A 259 -1.34 10.16 3.93
C THR A 259 -0.91 10.74 5.26
N GLY A 260 -1.15 10.00 6.35
CA GLY A 260 -0.69 10.41 7.66
C GLY A 260 -0.93 9.39 8.77
N ASP A 261 -0.37 9.68 9.94
CA ASP A 261 -0.53 8.88 11.16
C ASP A 261 -1.01 9.79 12.30
N ILE A 262 -2.27 9.65 12.70
CA ILE A 262 -2.87 10.48 13.76
C ILE A 262 -2.23 10.26 15.15
N THR A 263 -1.39 9.23 15.31
CA THR A 263 -0.65 8.96 16.55
C THR A 263 0.71 9.67 16.61
N GLN A 264 1.22 10.19 15.48
CA GLN A 264 2.53 10.83 15.35
C GLN A 264 2.41 12.32 14.99
N ILE A 265 1.67 13.08 15.81
CA ILE A 265 1.46 14.52 15.60
C ILE A 265 2.64 15.29 16.22
N ASP A 266 3.42 15.95 15.37
CA ASP A 266 4.57 16.79 15.75
C ASP A 266 4.22 18.29 15.85
N LEU A 267 2.93 18.62 15.78
CA LEU A 267 2.47 20.00 15.93
C LEU A 267 2.62 20.49 17.37
N PRO A 268 2.89 21.80 17.56
CA PRO A 268 2.77 22.44 18.87
C PRO A 268 1.43 22.13 19.54
N SER A 269 1.44 21.94 20.86
CA SER A 269 0.28 21.46 21.64
C SER A 269 -0.94 22.39 21.60
N ASP A 270 -0.75 23.67 21.28
CA ASP A 270 -1.80 24.67 21.09
C ASP A 270 -2.51 24.54 19.72
N LYS A 271 -1.97 23.75 18.78
CA LYS A 271 -2.52 23.59 17.43
C LYS A 271 -3.22 22.25 17.25
N LYS A 272 -4.41 22.29 16.66
CA LYS A 272 -5.14 21.09 16.25
C LYS A 272 -4.64 20.61 14.89
N SER A 273 -4.46 19.29 14.76
CA SER A 273 -4.12 18.65 13.49
C SER A 273 -5.26 18.79 12.47
N GLY A 274 -4.93 19.31 11.29
CA GLY A 274 -5.83 19.46 10.16
C GLY A 274 -6.28 18.13 9.58
N LEU A 275 -5.44 17.08 9.63
CA LEU A 275 -5.83 15.73 9.24
C LEU A 275 -6.96 15.19 10.12
N LYS A 276 -6.82 15.31 11.44
CA LYS A 276 -7.83 14.84 12.39
C LYS A 276 -9.17 15.56 12.20
N ASP A 277 -9.14 16.87 11.97
CA ASP A 277 -10.33 17.68 11.66
C ASP A 277 -10.97 17.26 10.32
N ALA A 278 -10.17 17.12 9.26
CA ALA A 278 -10.66 16.78 7.93
C ALA A 278 -11.33 15.40 7.88
N ILE A 279 -10.76 14.40 8.56
CA ILE A 279 -11.35 13.06 8.69
C ILE A 279 -12.74 13.13 9.33
N MET A 280 -12.95 14.00 10.33
CA MET A 280 -14.26 14.13 10.97
C MET A 280 -15.26 14.87 10.09
N VAL A 281 -14.83 15.93 9.41
CA VAL A 281 -15.69 16.83 8.63
C VAL A 281 -16.08 16.25 7.27
N LEU A 282 -15.18 15.51 6.62
CA LEU A 282 -15.33 15.08 5.22
C LEU A 282 -15.81 13.64 5.06
N ARG A 283 -16.07 12.91 6.15
CA ARG A 283 -16.38 11.47 6.13
C ARG A 283 -17.63 11.07 5.35
N ASP A 284 -18.59 11.98 5.23
CA ASP A 284 -19.91 11.73 4.65
C ASP A 284 -20.01 12.26 3.19
N ILE A 285 -18.90 12.71 2.61
CA ILE A 285 -18.84 13.20 1.22
C ILE A 285 -18.56 12.01 0.29
N GLU A 286 -19.47 11.76 -0.65
CA GLU A 286 -19.46 10.57 -1.52
C GLU A 286 -18.14 10.33 -2.26
N ASP A 287 -17.54 11.38 -2.81
CA ASP A 287 -16.31 11.32 -3.62
C ASP A 287 -15.01 11.46 -2.79
N ILE A 288 -15.14 11.35 -1.46
CA ILE A 288 -14.03 11.40 -0.51
C ILE A 288 -14.03 10.13 0.34
N LYS A 289 -12.97 9.33 0.22
CA LYS A 289 -12.84 8.11 1.02
C LYS A 289 -11.80 8.25 2.12
N ILE A 290 -12.16 7.82 3.32
CA ILE A 290 -11.22 7.68 4.45
C ILE A 290 -10.96 6.20 4.66
N HIS A 291 -9.70 5.80 4.54
CA HIS A 291 -9.25 4.43 4.69
C HIS A 291 -8.26 4.31 5.84
N ILE A 292 -8.59 3.46 6.81
CA ILE A 292 -7.76 3.21 7.99
C ILE A 292 -6.89 1.97 7.75
N LEU A 293 -5.59 2.18 7.61
CA LEU A 293 -4.60 1.13 7.45
C LEU A 293 -4.12 0.62 8.81
N THR A 294 -3.97 -0.70 8.91
CA THR A 294 -3.39 -1.36 10.08
C THR A 294 -2.22 -2.25 9.67
N TYR A 295 -1.50 -2.80 10.64
CA TYR A 295 -0.43 -3.77 10.36
C TYR A 295 -0.95 -5.13 9.87
N LYS A 296 -2.26 -5.37 9.97
CA LYS A 296 -2.95 -6.57 9.49
C LYS A 296 -3.66 -6.27 8.17
#